data_AF-A0A963AQ80-F1
#
_entry.id   AF-A0A963AQ80-F1
#
_cell.length_a   1.000
_cell.length_b   1.000
_cell.length_c   1.000
_cell.angle_alpha   90.00
_cell.angle_beta   90.00
_cell.angle_gamma   90.00
#
_symmetry.space_group_name_H-M   'P 1'
#
loop_
_entity.id
_entity.type
_entity.pdbx_description
1 polymer ?
#
loop_
_entity_poly.entity_id
_entity_poly.type
_entity_poly.pdbx_seq_one_letter_code
_entity_poly.pdbx_strand_id
1 'polypeptide(L)' 'MSKWVRLEGTGGGLKCKLRVRLAKGGSVLAVSVIESSGSGAFDRSAEAAVYKADPLPVPDDQLFEQFRDIIFVFDPNR' A
#
# COMPACT_ATOMS: atom_id res chain seq x y z
N MET A 1 -5.16 -17.18 -22.97
CA MET A 1 -4.54 -15.89 -22.55
C MET A 1 -5.04 -15.55 -21.15
N SER A 2 -4.15 -15.50 -20.17
CA SER A 2 -4.46 -15.33 -18.75
C SER A 2 -4.94 -13.91 -18.47
N LYS A 3 -6.25 -13.65 -18.59
CA LYS A 3 -6.87 -12.41 -18.13
C LYS A 3 -7.20 -12.58 -16.65
N TRP A 4 -6.18 -12.44 -15.80
CA TRP A 4 -6.37 -12.37 -14.36
C TRP A 4 -7.05 -11.03 -14.03
N VAL A 5 -8.37 -11.05 -14.02
CA VAL A 5 -9.19 -9.97 -13.44
C VAL A 5 -9.62 -10.48 -12.07
N ARG A 6 -8.97 -9.98 -11.00
CA ARG A 6 -9.47 -10.21 -9.64
C ARG A 6 -10.55 -9.17 -9.37
N LEU A 7 -11.80 -9.54 -9.69
CA LEU A 7 -12.98 -8.88 -9.14
C LEU A 7 -13.28 -9.54 -7.79
N GLU A 8 -12.64 -9.10 -6.72
CA GLU A 8 -13.01 -9.48 -5.35
C GLU A 8 -13.49 -8.24 -4.58
N GLY A 9 -14.52 -7.61 -5.13
CA GLY A 9 -15.47 -6.90 -4.28
C GLY A 9 -16.44 -7.95 -3.72
N THR A 10 -16.60 -7.98 -2.40
CA THR A 10 -17.62 -8.75 -1.63
C THR A 10 -17.14 -10.10 -1.10
N GLY A 11 -16.67 -10.14 0.16
CA GLY A 11 -16.49 -11.42 0.86
C GLY A 11 -15.92 -11.44 2.28
N GLY A 12 -15.15 -10.44 2.76
CA GLY A 12 -14.54 -10.61 4.10
C GLY A 12 -13.69 -9.49 4.69
N GLY A 13 -13.93 -8.22 4.35
CA GLY A 13 -13.21 -7.06 4.91
C GLY A 13 -12.88 -6.02 3.84
N LEU A 14 -12.82 -4.74 4.22
CA LEU A 14 -12.38 -3.67 3.34
C LEU A 14 -10.88 -3.82 3.09
N LYS A 15 -10.46 -3.97 1.83
CA LYS A 15 -9.05 -4.04 1.44
C LYS A 15 -8.79 -3.06 0.32
N CYS A 16 -7.75 -2.26 0.41
CA CYS A 16 -7.31 -1.39 -0.68
C CYS A 16 -5.87 -1.70 -1.04
N LYS A 17 -5.52 -1.56 -2.32
CA LYS A 17 -4.14 -1.73 -2.78
C LYS A 17 -3.51 -0.35 -2.91
N LEU A 18 -2.41 -0.16 -2.18
CA LEU A 18 -1.64 1.07 -2.15
C LEU A 18 -0.30 0.86 -2.83
N ARG A 19 0.11 1.85 -3.61
CA ARG A 19 1.48 1.99 -4.09
C ARG A 19 2.17 3.04 -3.24
N VAL A 20 3.29 2.67 -2.65
CA VAL A 20 4.08 3.55 -1.80
C VAL A 20 5.48 3.68 -2.38
N ARG A 21 5.93 4.93 -2.52
CA ARG A 21 7.29 5.26 -2.91
C ARG A 21 8.08 5.71 -1.70
N LEU A 22 9.26 5.14 -1.52
CA LEU A 22 10.14 5.43 -0.39
C LEU A 22 11.44 6.07 -0.88
N ALA A 23 12.00 6.98 -0.07
CA ALA A 23 13.34 7.53 -0.24
C ALA A 23 14.38 6.68 0.50
N LYS A 24 15.65 6.79 0.10
CA LYS A 24 16.76 6.08 0.74
C LYS A 24 16.84 6.50 2.21
N GLY A 25 16.41 5.61 3.12
CA GLY A 25 16.20 5.90 4.55
C GLY A 25 14.79 5.62 5.07
N GLY A 26 13.84 5.21 4.22
CA GLY A 26 12.49 4.79 4.63
C GLY A 26 11.44 5.91 4.63
N SER A 27 11.81 7.13 4.23
CA SER A 27 10.85 8.23 4.16
C SER A 27 9.84 8.03 3.04
N VAL A 28 8.57 8.29 3.32
CA VAL A 28 7.46 8.17 2.37
C VAL A 28 7.47 9.36 1.42
N LEU A 29 7.80 9.12 0.15
CA LEU A 29 7.78 10.13 -0.91
C LEU A 29 6.39 10.34 -1.47
N ALA A 30 5.66 9.26 -1.71
CA ALA A 30 4.32 9.31 -2.28
C ALA A 30 3.51 8.06 -1.92
N VAL A 31 2.21 8.26 -1.73
CA VAL A 31 1.23 7.19 -1.56
C VAL A 31 0.16 7.37 -2.62
N SER A 32 -0.29 6.28 -3.23
CA SER A 32 -1.39 6.32 -4.19
C SER A 32 -2.22 5.05 -4.12
N VAL A 33 -3.53 5.21 -4.09
CA VAL A 33 -4.49 4.11 -4.18
C VAL A 33 -4.54 3.62 -5.62
N ILE A 34 -4.09 2.40 -5.86
CA ILE A 34 -4.17 1.78 -7.19
C ILE A 34 -5.41 0.89 -7.33
N GLU A 35 -5.98 0.45 -6.21
CA GLU A 35 -7.23 -0.31 -6.16
C GLU A 35 -8.00 0.14 -4.92
N SER A 36 -9.12 0.83 -5.14
CA SER A 36 -10.00 1.28 -4.07
C SER A 36 -10.67 0.09 -3.38
N SER A 37 -10.84 0.19 -2.07
CA SER A 37 -11.63 -0.77 -1.28
C SER A 37 -13.13 -0.72 -1.56
N GLY A 38 -13.59 0.25 -2.36
CA GLY A 38 -15.00 0.58 -2.51
C GLY A 38 -15.50 1.57 -1.45
N SER A 39 -14.64 1.99 -0.52
CA SER A 39 -14.94 3.02 0.48
C SER A 39 -13.86 4.10 0.50
N GLY A 40 -14.22 5.31 0.04
CA GLY A 40 -13.28 6.43 0.05
C GLY A 40 -12.83 6.87 1.45
N ALA A 41 -13.61 6.57 2.50
CA ALA A 41 -13.18 6.81 3.88
C ALA A 41 -12.08 5.81 4.30
N PHE A 42 -12.20 4.57 3.87
CA PHE A 42 -11.21 3.53 4.13
C PHE A 42 -9.90 3.80 3.38
N ASP A 43 -10.00 4.14 2.09
CA ASP A 43 -8.85 4.47 1.25
C ASP A 43 -8.03 5.62 1.88
N ARG A 44 -8.69 6.71 2.30
CA ARG A 44 -8.04 7.82 2.99
C ARG A 44 -7.41 7.42 4.33
N SER A 45 -8.06 6.54 5.09
CA SER A 45 -7.50 6.03 6.34
C SER A 45 -6.23 5.22 6.10
N ALA A 46 -6.22 4.43 5.04
CA ALA A 46 -5.07 3.63 4.66
C ALA A 46 -3.91 4.53 4.21
N GLU A 47 -4.17 5.55 3.38
CA GLU A 47 -3.18 6.56 3.00
C GLU A 47 -2.61 7.29 4.23
N ALA A 48 -3.48 7.76 5.13
CA ALA A 48 -3.07 8.44 6.36
C ALA A 48 -2.25 7.54 7.29
N ALA A 49 -2.54 6.23 7.34
CA ALA A 49 -1.77 5.27 8.12
C ALA A 49 -0.34 5.10 7.55
N VAL A 50 -0.18 5.07 6.23
CA VAL A 50 1.14 5.04 5.59
C VAL A 50 1.93 6.31 5.90
N TYR A 51 1.31 7.48 5.75
CA TYR A 51 1.97 8.74 6.11
C TYR A 51 2.32 8.83 7.59
N LYS A 52 1.49 8.26 8.49
CA LYS A 52 1.80 8.17 9.92
C LYS A 52 2.93 7.21 10.25
N ALA A 53 3.15 6.21 9.41
CA ALA A 53 4.23 5.26 9.57
C ALA A 53 5.57 5.80 9.03
N ASP A 54 5.60 7.04 8.52
CA ASP A 54 6.83 7.70 8.11
C ASP A 54 7.75 8.02 9.32
N PRO A 55 9.06 7.71 9.25
CA PRO A 55 9.72 6.89 8.23
C PRO A 55 9.44 5.40 8.46
N LEU A 56 9.09 4.69 7.38
CA LEU A 56 8.80 3.27 7.45
C LEU A 56 10.08 2.47 7.79
N PRO A 57 9.99 1.43 8.63
CA PRO A 57 11.14 0.59 8.93
C PRO A 57 11.55 -0.17 7.67
N VAL A 58 12.63 0.28 7.04
CA VAL A 58 13.24 -0.39 5.89
C VAL A 58 14.53 -1.09 6.33
N PRO A 59 14.82 -2.30 5.80
CA PRO A 59 16.10 -2.97 6.06
C PRO A 59 17.28 -2.23 5.41
N ASP A 60 18.45 -2.33 6.04
CA ASP A 60 19.63 -1.53 5.71
C ASP A 60 20.23 -1.82 4.31
N ASP A 61 20.64 -0.71 3.67
CA ASP A 61 21.32 -0.40 2.41
C ASP A 61 21.19 -1.28 1.14
N GLN A 62 21.21 -2.61 1.20
CA GLN A 62 21.33 -3.42 -0.04
C GLN A 62 19.98 -3.84 -0.63
N LEU A 63 18.95 -3.97 0.21
CA LEU A 63 17.61 -4.36 -0.24
C LEU A 63 16.70 -3.17 -0.55
N PHE A 64 17.07 -1.96 -0.10
CA PHE A 64 16.25 -0.76 -0.22
C PHE A 64 15.84 -0.44 -1.67
N GLU A 65 16.70 -0.72 -2.65
CA GLU A 65 16.36 -0.49 -4.07
C GLU A 65 15.10 -1.25 -4.49
N GLN A 66 14.82 -2.41 -3.88
CA GLN A 66 13.60 -3.19 -4.09
C GLN A 66 12.39 -2.63 -3.35
N PHE A 67 12.61 -1.84 -2.29
CA PHE A 67 11.55 -1.21 -1.48
C PHE A 67 11.21 0.23 -1.92
N ARG A 68 11.95 0.80 -2.88
CA ARG A 68 11.73 2.16 -3.38
C ARG A 68 10.33 2.36 -3.96
N ASP A 69 9.77 1.33 -4.58
CA ASP A 69 8.41 1.33 -5.14
C ASP A 69 7.76 -0.01 -4.80
N ILE A 70 6.96 0.00 -3.73
CA ILE A 70 6.26 -1.21 -3.28
C ILE A 70 4.77 -1.05 -3.46
N ILE A 71 4.13 -2.18 -3.76
CA ILE A 71 2.69 -2.31 -3.82
C ILE A 71 2.30 -3.30 -2.75
N PHE A 72 1.46 -2.87 -1.81
CA PHE A 72 0.91 -3.77 -0.81
C PHE A 72 -0.60 -3.58 -0.67
N VAL A 73 -1.24 -4.59 -0.10
CA VAL A 73 -2.67 -4.59 0.19
C VAL A 73 -2.82 -4.22 1.67
N PHE A 74 -3.52 -3.13 1.93
CA PHE A 74 -3.89 -2.73 3.29
C PHE A 74 -5.17 -3.47 3.68
N ASP A 75 -5.06 -4.31 4.71
CA ASP A 75 -6.14 -5.11 5.28
C ASP A 75 -6.19 -4.83 6.79
N PRO A 76 -7.30 -4.28 7.32
CA PRO A 76 -7.39 -3.87 8.72
C PRO A 76 -7.71 -5.06 9.64
N ASN A 77 -8.04 -6.23 9.08
CA ASN A 77 -8.39 -7.44 9.84
C ASN A 77 -7.21 -8.40 9.97
N ARG A 78 -6.00 -8.03 9.54
CA ARG A 78 -4.83 -8.92 9.56
C ARG A 78 -3.53 -8.22 9.94
#